data_AF-A0A2U3ANS8-F1
#
_entry.id   AF-A0A2U3ANS8-F1
#
_cell.length_a   1.000
_cell.length_b   1.000
_cell.length_c   1.000
_cell.angle_alpha   90.00
_cell.angle_beta   90.00
_cell.angle_gamma   90.00
#
_symmetry.space_group_name_H-M   'P 1'
#
loop_
_entity.id
_entity.type
_entity.pdbx_description
1 polymer ?
#
loop_
_entity_poly.entity_id
_entity_poly.type
_entity_poly.pdbx_seq_one_letter_code
_entity_poly.pdbx_strand_id
1 'polypeptide(L)'
;MQMRKILLLILLIPLLEIVFVLLSGKIIGALWTIVLIVVTGILGVYLIRFEGMKAKQQLQKAMANRQPPGPAMIDGVLLFIAGVLLILPGFLSDIIGVLLALKPTRQLFKPLIYRWIKKKYSNGNVVVYKH
;
A
#
# COMPACT_ATOMS: atom_id res chain seq x y z
N MET A 1 -17.93 7.05 -12.25
CA MET A 1 -18.04 5.58 -12.06
C MET A 1 -19.12 5.36 -11.01
N GLN A 2 -20.26 4.79 -11.40
CA GLN A 2 -21.49 4.84 -10.59
C GLN A 2 -21.34 4.13 -9.24
N MET A 3 -21.90 4.71 -8.17
CA MET A 3 -21.79 4.25 -6.76
C MET A 3 -22.10 2.76 -6.59
N ARG A 4 -23.00 2.22 -7.41
CA ARG A 4 -23.37 0.80 -7.46
C ARG A 4 -22.17 -0.13 -7.70
N LYS A 5 -21.18 0.26 -8.52
CA LYS A 5 -19.97 -0.54 -8.77
C LYS A 5 -19.06 -0.59 -7.54
N ILE A 6 -18.93 0.53 -6.83
CA ILE A 6 -18.10 0.63 -5.62
C ILE A 6 -18.69 -0.24 -4.50
N LEU A 7 -20.02 -0.19 -4.31
CA LEU A 7 -20.73 -1.04 -3.36
C LEU A 7 -20.54 -2.53 -3.67
N LEU A 8 -20.63 -2.91 -4.95
CA LEU A 8 -20.39 -4.30 -5.38
C LEU A 8 -18.95 -4.74 -5.10
N LEU A 9 -17.95 -3.90 -5.38
CA LEU A 9 -16.54 -4.20 -5.09
C LEU A 9 -16.28 -4.37 -3.59
N ILE A 10 -16.82 -3.47 -2.75
CA ILE A 10 -16.69 -3.54 -1.29
C ILE A 10 -17.31 -4.82 -0.74
N LEU A 11 -18.35 -5.37 -1.38
CA LEU A 11 -18.95 -6.64 -0.99
C LEU A 11 -18.20 -7.86 -1.55
N LEU A 12 -17.83 -7.83 -2.83
CA LEU A 12 -17.22 -8.98 -3.52
C LEU A 12 -15.82 -9.30 -2.99
N ILE A 13 -15.02 -8.27 -2.71
CA ILE A 13 -13.64 -8.43 -2.24
C ILE A 13 -13.60 -9.26 -0.94
N PRO A 14 -14.27 -8.88 0.16
CA PRO A 14 -14.23 -9.67 1.39
C PRO A 14 -14.88 -11.05 1.22
N LEU A 15 -15.88 -11.20 0.34
CA LEU A 15 -16.44 -12.51 0.02
C LEU A 15 -15.37 -13.44 -0.56
N LEU A 16 -14.59 -12.94 -1.53
CA LEU A 16 -13.47 -13.68 -2.11
C LEU A 16 -12.42 -14.02 -1.06
N GLU A 17 -12.08 -13.08 -0.18
CA GLU A 17 -11.10 -13.31 0.89
C GLU A 17 -11.51 -14.47 1.81
N ILE A 18 -12.78 -14.51 2.22
CA ILE A 18 -13.30 -15.61 3.05
C ILE A 18 -13.17 -16.95 2.31
N VAL A 19 -13.50 -16.99 1.01
CA VAL A 19 -13.35 -18.21 0.21
C VAL A 19 -11.89 -18.67 0.17
N PHE A 20 -10.94 -17.76 -0.05
CA PHE A 20 -9.52 -18.10 -0.07
C PHE A 20 -9.00 -18.58 1.29
N VAL A 21 -9.42 -17.95 2.40
CA VAL A 21 -9.03 -18.39 3.76
C VAL A 21 -9.59 -19.77 4.08
N LEU A 22 -10.82 -20.07 3.65
CA LEU A 22 -11.41 -21.41 3.82
C LEU A 22 -10.69 -22.45 2.96
N LEU A 23 -10.35 -22.10 1.71
CA LEU A 23 -9.60 -22.99 0.82
C LEU A 23 -8.19 -23.27 1.35
N SER A 24 -7.47 -22.24 1.82
CA SER A 24 -6.16 -22.43 2.45
C SER A 24 -6.26 -23.26 3.72
N GLY A 25 -7.31 -23.07 4.52
CA GLY A 25 -7.62 -23.88 5.69
C GLY A 25 -7.83 -25.37 5.36
N LYS A 26 -8.37 -25.68 4.18
CA LYS A 26 -8.52 -27.07 3.69
C LYS A 26 -7.23 -27.65 3.12
N ILE A 27 -6.42 -26.85 2.43
CA ILE A 27 -5.20 -27.32 1.74
C ILE A 27 -4.02 -27.43 2.70
N ILE A 28 -3.80 -26.41 3.53
CA ILE A 28 -2.62 -26.26 4.40
C ILE A 28 -2.97 -26.62 5.86
N GLY A 29 -4.26 -26.56 6.22
CA GLY A 29 -4.75 -26.74 7.58
C GLY A 29 -5.15 -25.42 8.24
N ALA A 30 -6.19 -25.46 9.07
CA ALA A 30 -6.74 -24.27 9.73
C ALA A 30 -5.72 -23.59 10.65
N LEU A 31 -4.99 -24.38 11.46
CA LEU A 31 -3.97 -23.84 12.37
C LEU A 31 -2.85 -23.10 11.62
N TRP A 32 -2.32 -23.70 10.56
CA TRP A 32 -1.29 -23.07 9.73
C TRP A 32 -1.78 -21.81 9.02
N THR A 33 -3.04 -21.80 8.56
CA THR A 33 -3.66 -20.61 7.97
C THR A 33 -3.76 -19.47 9.00
N ILE A 34 -4.18 -19.77 10.22
CA ILE A 34 -4.25 -18.78 11.31
C ILE A 34 -2.87 -18.24 11.64
N VAL A 35 -1.85 -19.11 11.76
CA VAL A 35 -0.47 -18.69 12.02
C VAL A 35 0.03 -17.76 10.91
N LEU A 36 -0.21 -18.10 9.64
CA LEU A 36 0.15 -17.24 8.52
C LEU A 36 -0.49 -15.86 8.62
N ILE A 37 -1.80 -15.78 8.86
CA ILE A 37 -2.54 -14.51 9.01
C ILE A 37 -1.98 -13.67 10.18
N VAL A 38 -1.63 -14.31 11.30
CA VAL A 38 -1.04 -13.59 12.44
C VAL A 38 0.35 -13.05 12.07
N VAL A 39 1.17 -13.86 11.40
CA VAL A 39 2.52 -13.47 10.97
C VAL A 39 2.46 -12.32 9.95
N THR A 40 1.58 -12.40 8.95
CA THR A 40 1.38 -11.34 7.95
C THR A 40 0.88 -10.05 8.60
N GLY A 41 -0.05 -10.15 9.55
CA GLY A 41 -0.51 -9.01 10.35
C GLY A 41 0.60 -8.33 11.15
N ILE A 42 1.44 -9.11 11.84
CA ILE A 42 2.61 -8.59 12.58
C ILE A 42 3.60 -7.90 11.63
N LEU A 43 3.86 -8.50 10.46
CA LEU A 43 4.72 -7.91 9.44
C LEU A 43 4.14 -6.58 8.92
N GLY A 44 2.83 -6.50 8.71
CA GLY A 44 2.14 -5.27 8.33
C GLY A 44 2.33 -4.15 9.36
N VAL A 45 2.10 -4.44 10.64
CA VAL A 45 2.34 -3.47 11.74
C VAL A 45 3.80 -3.03 11.79
N TYR A 46 4.73 -3.97 11.63
CA TYR A 46 6.16 -3.68 11.62
C TYR A 46 6.55 -2.76 10.46
N LEU A 47 6.03 -3.01 9.25
CA LEU A 47 6.26 -2.17 8.07
C LEU A 47 5.74 -0.74 8.27
N ILE A 48 4.53 -0.58 8.80
CA ILE A 48 3.97 0.75 9.10
C ILE A 48 4.83 1.48 10.13
N ARG A 49 5.24 0.80 11.21
CA ARG A 49 6.11 1.42 12.23
C ARG A 49 7.43 1.86 11.64
N PHE A 50 8.07 1.02 10.84
CA PHE A 50 9.35 1.32 10.23
C PHE A 50 9.28 2.50 9.26
N GLU A 51 8.27 2.54 8.38
CA GLU A 51 8.12 3.64 7.43
C GLU A 51 7.63 4.93 8.10
N GLY A 52 6.77 4.82 9.12
CA GLY A 52 6.32 5.97 9.92
C GLY A 52 7.47 6.70 10.59
N MET A 53 8.46 5.97 11.12
CA MET A 53 9.68 6.58 11.67
C MET A 53 10.51 7.30 10.59
N LYS A 54 10.69 6.67 9.42
CA LYS A 54 11.41 7.29 8.31
C LYS A 54 10.72 8.53 7.77
N ALA A 55 9.40 8.49 7.63
CA ALA A 55 8.59 9.62 7.21
C ALA A 55 8.76 10.79 8.17
N LYS A 56 8.71 10.54 9.49
CA LYS A 56 8.94 11.57 10.52
C LYS A 56 10.33 12.20 10.39
N GLN A 57 11.38 11.39 10.21
CA GLN A 57 12.75 11.90 10.02
C GLN A 57 12.90 12.73 8.74
N GLN A 58 12.29 12.28 7.63
CA GLN A 58 12.33 13.00 6.36
C GLN A 58 11.55 14.31 6.42
N LEU A 59 10.40 14.33 7.08
CA LEU A 59 9.62 15.54 7.33
C LEU A 59 10.41 16.55 8.16
N GLN A 60 11.07 16.11 9.24
CA GLN A 60 11.94 16.98 10.04
C GLN A 60 13.08 17.59 9.21
N LYS A 61 13.76 16.78 8.39
CA LYS A 61 14.83 17.26 7.49
C LYS A 61 14.31 18.22 6.41
N ALA A 62 13.15 17.93 5.83
CA ALA A 62 12.53 18.78 4.81
C ALA A 62 12.09 20.13 5.36
N MET A 63 11.53 20.15 6.57
CA MET A 63 11.16 21.37 7.31
C MET A 63 12.39 22.21 7.66
N ALA A 64 13.49 21.57 8.07
CA ALA A 64 14.76 22.25 8.33
C ALA A 64 15.36 22.87 7.05
N ASN A 65 15.21 22.19 5.92
CA ASN A 65 15.81 22.59 4.64
C ASN A 65 14.88 23.42 3.73
N ARG A 66 13.64 23.72 4.15
CA ARG A 66 12.59 24.37 3.34
C ARG A 66 12.38 23.73 1.96
N GLN A 67 12.62 22.42 1.83
CA GLN A 67 12.48 21.69 0.56
C GLN A 67 11.24 20.80 0.56
N PRO A 68 10.45 20.75 -0.52
CA PRO A 68 9.28 19.89 -0.61
C PRO A 68 9.71 18.40 -0.72
N PRO A 69 9.12 17.48 0.06
CA PRO A 69 9.50 16.07 0.06
C PRO A 69 8.84 15.34 -1.12
N GLY A 70 9.38 15.46 -2.34
CA GLY A 70 8.71 14.96 -3.55
C GLY A 70 8.75 13.42 -3.72
N PRO A 71 9.92 12.82 -4.04
CA PRO A 71 9.97 11.41 -4.46
C PRO A 71 9.87 10.40 -3.31
N ALA A 72 10.42 10.76 -2.14
CA ALA A 72 10.49 9.86 -0.99
C ALA A 72 9.16 9.71 -0.24
N MET A 73 8.22 10.65 -0.41
CA MET A 73 6.85 10.53 0.12
C MET A 73 6.04 9.46 -0.59
N ILE A 74 6.17 9.34 -1.92
CA ILE A 74 5.45 8.32 -2.71
C ILE A 74 5.83 6.93 -2.20
N ASP A 75 7.12 6.74 -1.96
CA ASP A 75 7.69 5.53 -1.38
C ASP A 75 7.13 5.21 0.01
N GLY A 76 6.96 6.22 0.87
CA GLY A 76 6.36 6.06 2.19
C GLY A 76 4.86 5.74 2.14
N VAL A 77 4.11 6.38 1.25
CA VAL A 77 2.67 6.12 1.06
C VAL A 77 2.43 4.70 0.56
N LEU A 78 3.23 4.22 -0.40
CA LEU A 78 3.11 2.84 -0.90
C LEU A 78 3.36 1.82 0.21
N LEU A 79 4.37 2.04 1.06
CA LEU A 79 4.65 1.12 2.17
C LEU A 79 3.58 1.17 3.26
N PHE A 80 3.00 2.35 3.50
CA PHE A 80 1.86 2.50 4.41
C PHE A 80 0.65 1.71 3.90
N ILE A 81 0.29 1.87 2.62
CA ILE A 81 -0.81 1.11 2.00
C ILE A 81 -0.54 -0.39 2.06
N ALA A 82 0.69 -0.83 1.75
CA ALA A 82 1.10 -2.23 1.84
C ALA A 82 0.93 -2.79 3.27
N GLY A 83 1.35 -2.02 4.28
CA GLY A 83 1.21 -2.40 5.67
C GLY A 83 -0.24 -2.45 6.14
N VAL A 84 -1.10 -1.52 5.70
CA VAL A 84 -2.53 -1.55 6.02
C VAL A 84 -3.19 -2.78 5.37
N LEU A 85 -2.81 -3.11 4.14
CA LEU A 85 -3.32 -4.26 3.42
C LEU A 85 -2.95 -5.59 4.09
N LEU A 86 -1.74 -5.68 4.68
CA LEU A 86 -1.23 -6.82 5.45
C LEU A 86 -1.86 -6.97 6.84
N ILE A 87 -2.36 -5.88 7.43
CA ILE A 87 -3.03 -5.91 8.74
C ILE A 87 -4.45 -6.44 8.60
N LEU A 88 -5.11 -6.14 7.48
CA LEU A 88 -6.44 -6.65 7.20
C LEU A 88 -6.31 -8.14 6.85
N PRO A 89 -6.96 -9.05 7.61
CA PRO A 89 -6.87 -10.48 7.35
C PRO A 89 -7.56 -10.81 6.03
N GLY A 90 -6.76 -10.97 4.98
CA GLY A 90 -7.21 -11.37 3.65
C GLY A 90 -6.08 -12.10 2.95
N PHE A 91 -6.29 -13.36 2.54
CA PHE A 91 -5.25 -14.16 1.91
C PHE A 91 -4.75 -13.53 0.60
N LEU A 92 -5.65 -12.91 -0.18
CA LEU A 92 -5.31 -12.21 -1.42
C LEU A 92 -4.67 -10.85 -1.10
N SER A 93 -5.25 -10.12 -0.16
CA SER A 93 -4.73 -8.84 0.34
C SER A 93 -3.32 -8.97 0.94
N ASP A 94 -3.02 -10.07 1.61
CA ASP A 94 -1.70 -10.40 2.17
C ASP A 94 -0.68 -10.62 1.05
N ILE A 95 -1.02 -11.38 0.01
CA ILE A 95 -0.13 -11.58 -1.15
C ILE A 95 0.18 -10.23 -1.80
N ILE A 96 -0.84 -9.41 -2.03
CA ILE A 96 -0.67 -8.08 -2.65
C ILE A 96 0.14 -7.16 -1.74
N GLY A 97 -0.12 -7.18 -0.43
CA GLY A 97 0.56 -6.37 0.57
C GLY A 97 2.03 -6.74 0.71
N VAL A 98 2.35 -8.04 0.76
CA VAL A 98 3.74 -8.53 0.71
C VAL A 98 4.41 -8.13 -0.60
N LEU A 99 3.73 -8.31 -1.74
CA LEU A 99 4.28 -7.95 -3.04
C LEU A 99 4.63 -6.45 -3.09
N LEU A 100 3.75 -5.58 -2.58
CA LEU A 100 3.99 -4.13 -2.49
C LEU A 100 5.11 -3.76 -1.50
N ALA A 101 5.27 -4.54 -0.42
CA ALA A 101 6.34 -4.33 0.55
C ALA A 101 7.73 -4.62 -0.03
N LEU A 102 7.83 -5.53 -1.01
CA LEU A 102 9.10 -5.90 -1.65
C LEU A 102 9.66 -4.75 -2.52
N LYS A 103 10.93 -4.40 -2.27
CA LYS A 103 11.71 -3.39 -3.02
C LYS A 103 11.70 -3.57 -4.56
N PRO A 104 11.85 -4.77 -5.15
CA PRO A 104 11.84 -4.93 -6.61
C PRO A 104 10.48 -4.56 -7.23
N THR A 105 9.37 -4.90 -6.57
CA THR A 105 8.02 -4.52 -7.01
C THR A 105 7.84 -3.01 -7.02
N ARG A 106 8.36 -2.31 -6.01
CA ARG A 106 8.33 -0.83 -5.94
C ARG A 106 9.06 -0.18 -7.11
N GLN A 107 10.19 -0.73 -7.57
CA GLN A 107 10.92 -0.21 -8.73
C GLN A 107 10.15 -0.43 -10.04
N LEU A 108 9.35 -1.50 -10.14
CA LEU A 108 8.51 -1.80 -11.30
C LEU A 108 7.28 -0.87 -11.42
N PHE A 109 6.62 -0.57 -10.30
CA PHE A 109 5.43 0.30 -10.28
C PHE A 109 5.76 1.80 -10.28
N LYS A 110 6.97 2.20 -9.83
CA LYS A 110 7.45 3.59 -9.87
C LYS A 110 7.28 4.29 -11.23
N PRO A 111 7.76 3.74 -12.37
CA PRO A 111 7.62 4.40 -13.67
C PRO A 111 6.17 4.49 -14.15
N LEU A 112 5.32 3.52 -13.78
CA LEU A 112 3.88 3.54 -14.10
C LEU A 112 3.16 4.65 -13.32
N ILE A 113 3.37 4.73 -12.02
CA ILE A 113 2.77 5.74 -11.15
C ILE A 113 3.28 7.15 -11.51
N TYR A 114 4.59 7.29 -11.78
CA TYR A 114 5.18 8.56 -12.20
C TYR A 114 4.60 9.05 -13.54
N ARG A 115 4.39 8.15 -14.52
CA ARG A 115 3.71 8.48 -15.78
C ARG A 115 2.26 8.91 -15.57
N TRP A 116 1.52 8.23 -14.69
CA TRP A 116 0.13 8.59 -14.38
C TRP A 116 0.01 9.96 -13.69
N ILE A 117 0.89 10.25 -12.72
CA ILE A 117 0.93 11.54 -12.02
C ILE A 117 1.34 12.67 -12.98
N LYS A 118 2.39 12.47 -13.80
CA LYS A 118 2.84 13.45 -14.79
C LYS A 118 1.76 13.76 -15.84
N LYS A 119 1.03 12.74 -16.29
CA LYS A 119 -0.08 12.90 -17.25
C LYS A 119 -1.24 13.71 -16.67
N LYS A 120 -1.47 13.63 -15.35
CA LYS A 120 -2.51 14.41 -14.66
C LYS A 120 -2.06 15.83 -14.31
N TYR A 121 -0.77 16.04 -14.09
CA TYR A 121 -0.19 17.37 -13.83
C TYR A 121 -0.03 18.21 -15.11
N SER A 122 0.12 17.58 -16.28
CA SER A 122 0.22 18.29 -17.58
C SER A 122 -1.11 18.84 -18.11
N ASN A 123 -2.24 18.52 -17.48
CA ASN A 123 -3.56 19.02 -17.87
C ASN A 123 -4.12 20.10 -16.92
N GLY A 124 -3.38 20.47 -15.86
CA GLY A 124 -3.71 21.58 -14.99
C GLY A 124 -2.57 22.60 -15.00
N ASN A 125 -2.82 23.78 -15.55
CA ASN A 125 -1.89 24.91 -15.61
C ASN A 125 -1.32 25.24 -14.22
N VAL A 126 -0.19 24.64 -13.84
CA VAL A 126 0.59 25.11 -12.69
C VAL A 126 1.58 26.13 -13.23
N VAL A 127 1.10 27.37 -13.33
CA VAL A 127 1.95 28.55 -13.48
C VAL A 127 2.83 28.63 -12.23
N VAL A 128 4.09 28.26 -12.39
CA VAL A 128 5.12 28.44 -11.36
C VAL A 128 5.35 29.94 -11.22
N TYR A 129 4.70 30.58 -10.25
CA TYR A 129 5.09 31.92 -9.82
C TYR A 129 6.43 31.81 -9.11
N LYS A 130 7.47 32.29 -9.79
CA LYS A 130 8.81 32.51 -9.26
C LYS A 130 8.77 33.87 -8.55
N HIS A 131 8.97 33.89 -7.23
CA HIS A 131 9.35 35.09 -6.50
C HIS A 131 10.64 34.81 -5.75
#